data_AF-A0AAW1UCM0-F1
#
_entry.id   AF-A0AAW1UCM0-F1
#
_cell.length_a   1.000
_cell.length_b   1.000
_cell.length_c   1.000
_cell.angle_alpha   90.00
_cell.angle_beta   90.00
_cell.angle_gamma   90.00
#
_symmetry.space_group_name_H-M   'P 1'
#
loop_
_entity.id
_entity.type
_entity.pdbx_description
1 polymer ?
#
loop_
_entity_poly.entity_id
_entity_poly.type
_entity_poly.pdbx_seq_one_letter_code
_entity_poly.pdbx_strand_id
1 'polypeptide(L)'
;MVRRLTDGNIAADFSEEISEKRWKLKTKLIEECAEENTAYIEYDKLVLKEGNQIKEKRKRDLLTSPHKRNEFKKQRLTTVP
;
A
#
# COMPACT_ATOMS: atom_id res chain seq x y z
N MET A 1 22.24 -28.81 2.40
CA MET A 1 22.60 -27.85 3.46
C MET A 1 21.75 -26.61 3.28
N VAL A 2 20.69 -26.44 4.08
CA VAL A 2 19.76 -25.30 3.98
C VAL A 2 20.32 -24.16 4.84
N ARG A 3 20.75 -23.07 4.21
CA ARG A 3 21.17 -21.86 4.95
C ARG A 3 19.91 -21.19 5.48
N ARG A 4 19.80 -21.07 6.82
CA ARG A 4 18.78 -20.23 7.45
C ARG A 4 19.24 -18.79 7.33
N LEU A 5 18.40 -17.95 6.73
CA LEU A 5 18.59 -16.50 6.71
C LEU A 5 18.45 -16.01 8.16
N THR A 6 19.49 -15.41 8.71
CA THR A 6 19.42 -14.72 10.00
C THR A 6 18.77 -13.37 9.80
N ASP A 7 17.87 -12.98 10.69
CA ASP A 7 17.21 -11.67 10.69
C ASP A 7 18.26 -10.58 10.96
N GLY A 8 18.89 -10.11 9.88
CA GLY A 8 19.85 -9.02 9.92
C GLY A 8 19.15 -7.76 10.41
N ASN A 9 19.57 -7.24 11.54
CA ASN A 9 19.05 -6.00 12.09
C ASN A 9 19.64 -4.85 11.27
N ILE A 10 18.94 -4.44 10.21
CA ILE A 10 19.32 -3.29 9.38
C ILE A 10 18.91 -2.04 10.17
N ALA A 11 19.72 -1.68 11.15
CA ALA A 11 19.63 -0.36 11.77
C ALA A 11 20.01 0.67 10.70
N ALA A 12 19.20 1.72 10.59
CA ALA A 12 19.47 2.79 9.66
C ALA A 12 20.39 3.82 10.32
N ASP A 13 21.45 4.23 9.61
CA ASP A 13 22.44 5.19 10.07
C ASP A 13 21.85 6.62 10.05
N PHE A 14 21.10 6.98 11.09
CA PHE A 14 20.58 8.34 11.28
C PHE A 14 21.35 9.07 12.38
N SER A 15 21.48 10.40 12.23
CA SER A 15 21.96 11.27 13.31
C SER A 15 21.03 11.17 14.54
N GLU A 16 21.58 11.38 15.73
CA GLU A 16 20.86 11.29 17.02
C GLU A 16 19.64 12.22 17.04
N GLU A 17 19.78 13.43 16.50
CA GLU A 17 18.70 14.40 16.36
C GLU A 17 17.50 13.87 15.54
N ILE A 18 17.77 13.10 14.49
CA ILE A 18 16.74 12.54 13.61
C ILE A 18 16.04 11.38 14.33
N SER A 19 16.79 10.58 15.09
CA SER A 19 16.25 9.47 15.87
C SER A 19 15.28 9.94 16.96
N GLU A 20 15.62 11.02 17.66
CA GLU A 20 14.73 11.62 18.66
C GLU A 20 13.45 12.18 18.04
N LYS A 21 13.58 12.91 16.92
CA LYS A 21 12.42 13.42 16.17
C LYS A 21 11.51 12.27 15.76
N ARG A 22 12.07 11.18 15.25
CA ARG A 22 11.32 9.97 14.87
C ARG A 22 10.58 9.33 16.04
N TRP A 23 11.19 9.28 17.22
CA TRP A 23 10.53 8.70 18.38
C TRP A 23 9.28 9.50 18.77
N LYS A 24 9.36 10.83 18.72
CA LYS A 24 8.22 11.73 18.95
C LYS A 24 7.15 11.64 17.87
N LEU A 25 7.53 11.38 16.62
CA LEU A 25 6.58 11.21 15.51
C LEU A 25 5.91 9.83 15.51
N LYS A 26 6.58 8.80 16.04
CA LYS A 26 6.00 7.46 16.16
C LYS A 26 4.75 7.44 17.04
N THR A 27 4.73 8.19 18.14
CA THR A 27 3.55 8.24 19.01
C THR A 27 2.36 8.84 18.28
N LYS A 28 2.56 9.96 17.57
CA LYS A 28 1.54 10.61 16.74
C LYS A 28 1.05 9.71 15.61
N LEU A 29 1.95 8.96 14.97
CA LEU A 29 1.57 8.01 13.92
C LEU A 29 0.69 6.87 14.44
N ILE A 30 0.92 6.41 15.67
CA ILE A 30 0.08 5.38 16.30
C ILE A 30 -1.33 5.92 16.55
N GLU A 31 -1.45 7.16 17.02
CA GLU A 31 -2.72 7.85 17.21
C GLU A 31 -3.48 8.00 15.88
N GLU A 32 -2.83 8.51 14.83
CA GLU A 32 -3.45 8.67 13.51
C GLU A 32 -3.86 7.32 12.88
N CYS A 33 -3.06 6.26 13.04
CA CYS A 33 -3.42 4.91 12.60
C CYS A 33 -4.61 4.33 13.40
N ALA A 34 -4.74 4.68 14.68
CA ALA A 34 -5.90 4.29 15.49
C ALA A 34 -7.18 5.01 15.03
N GLU A 35 -7.04 6.24 14.52
CA GLU A 35 -8.11 7.03 13.90
C GLU A 35 -8.45 6.60 12.46
N GLU A 36 -7.98 5.43 12.02
CA GLU A 36 -8.14 4.88 10.66
C GLU A 36 -7.51 5.73 9.53
N ASN A 37 -6.67 6.72 9.87
CA ASN A 37 -5.94 7.52 8.89
C ASN A 37 -4.68 6.78 8.42
N THR A 38 -4.35 6.89 7.13
CA THR A 38 -3.11 6.31 6.60
C THR A 38 -1.97 7.31 6.75
N ALA A 39 -1.19 7.19 7.83
CA ALA A 39 -0.03 8.04 8.10
C ALA A 39 1.30 7.28 7.92
N TYR A 40 2.35 7.97 7.46
CA TYR A 40 3.70 7.41 7.40
C TYR A 40 4.76 8.46 7.77
N ILE A 41 5.89 8.00 8.31
CA ILE A 41 7.05 8.86 8.59
C ILE A 41 8.01 8.81 7.40
N GLU A 42 8.17 9.95 6.72
CA GLU A 42 9.17 10.16 5.69
C GLU A 42 10.33 10.95 6.30
N TYR A 43 11.48 10.29 6.51
CA TYR A 43 12.63 10.85 7.24
C TYR A 43 12.24 11.35 8.64
N ASP A 44 12.08 12.67 8.78
CA ASP A 44 11.79 13.44 9.99
C ASP A 44 10.41 14.13 9.95
N LYS A 45 9.55 13.76 8.99
CA LYS A 45 8.22 14.35 8.80
C LYS A 45 7.14 13.28 8.84
N LEU A 46 6.01 13.62 9.44
CA LEU A 46 4.79 12.81 9.42
C LEU A 46 3.94 13.25 8.23
N VAL A 47 3.61 12.30 7.36
CA VAL A 47 2.82 12.55 6.16
C VAL A 47 1.52 11.78 6.26
N LEU A 48 0.42 12.52 6.24
CA LEU A 48 -0.93 11.98 6.14
C LEU A 48 -1.26 11.72 4.67
N LYS A 49 -1.62 10.49 4.33
CA LYS A 49 -2.25 10.17 3.06
C LYS A 49 -3.76 10.32 3.23
N GLU A 50 -4.28 11.44 2.75
CA GLU A 50 -5.70 11.53 2.45
C GLU A 50 -6.06 10.45 1.42
N GLY A 51 -7.20 9.80 1.66
CA GLY A 51 -7.64 8.57 1.00
C GLY A 51 -7.51 8.61 -0.51
N ASN A 52 -7.20 7.44 -1.08
CA ASN A 52 -6.97 7.18 -2.50
C ASN A 52 -7.77 8.14 -3.40
N GLN A 53 -7.13 9.24 -3.85
CA GLN A 53 -7.58 9.92 -5.05
C GLN A 53 -7.71 8.81 -6.09
N ILE A 54 -8.94 8.53 -6.51
CA ILE A 54 -9.27 7.45 -7.44
C ILE A 54 -8.40 7.70 -8.67
N LYS A 55 -7.21 7.09 -8.71
CA LYS A 55 -6.36 7.07 -9.88
C LYS A 55 -7.12 6.14 -10.80
N GLU A 56 -7.97 6.73 -11.62
CA GLU A 56 -8.64 6.03 -12.71
C GLU A 56 -7.58 5.20 -13.42
N LYS A 57 -7.64 3.89 -13.21
CA LYS A 57 -6.75 2.96 -13.89
C LYS A 57 -7.09 3.10 -15.37
N ARG A 58 -6.10 3.44 -16.20
CA ARG A 58 -6.28 3.53 -17.65
C ARG A 58 -7.01 2.29 -18.15
N LYS A 59 -8.18 2.48 -18.76
CA LYS A 59 -8.89 1.40 -19.42
C LYS A 59 -8.07 1.02 -20.66
N ARG A 60 -7.85 -0.29 -20.84
CA ARG A 60 -7.22 -0.82 -22.05
C ARG A 60 -8.32 -1.11 -23.05
N ASP A 61 -8.20 -0.58 -24.26
CA ASP A 61 -9.13 -0.91 -25.34
C ASP A 61 -9.14 -2.41 -25.58
N LEU A 62 -10.33 -2.99 -25.51
CA LEU A 62 -10.56 -4.43 -25.69
C LEU A 62 -10.11 -4.93 -27.07
N LEU A 63 -10.03 -4.02 -28.05
CA LEU A 63 -9.70 -4.32 -29.44
C LEU A 63 -8.20 -4.41 -29.73
N THR A 64 -7.34 -3.96 -28.80
CA THR A 64 -5.87 -3.93 -29.01
C THR A 64 -5.18 -5.17 -28.43
N SER A 65 -5.89 -6.00 -27.66
CA SER A 65 -5.35 -7.26 -27.16
C SER A 65 -5.65 -8.38 -28.16
N PRO A 66 -4.67 -9.20 -28.57
CA PRO A 66 -4.94 -10.40 -29.35
C PRO A 66 -5.95 -11.27 -28.58
N HIS A 67 -7.18 -11.28 -29.09
CA HIS A 67 -8.30 -11.94 -28.44
C HIS A 67 -8.12 -13.46 -28.57
N LYS A 68 -7.45 -14.08 -27.59
CA LYS A 68 -7.69 -15.52 -27.36
C LYS A 68 -9.13 -15.63 -26.89
N ARG A 69 -9.99 -16.18 -27.77
CA ARG A 69 -11.34 -16.66 -27.46
C ARG A 69 -11.24 -17.69 -26.33
N ASN A 70 -11.17 -17.22 -25.10
CA ASN A 70 -11.44 -18.05 -23.95
C ASN A 70 -12.90 -17.78 -23.61
N GLU A 71 -13.72 -18.79 -23.88
CA GLU A 71 -15.16 -18.82 -23.65
C GLU A 71 -15.46 -18.53 -22.18
N PHE A 72 -15.71 -17.28 -21.84
CA PHE A 72 -16.25 -16.93 -20.53
C PHE A 72 -17.70 -17.41 -20.49
N LYS A 73 -17.94 -18.48 -19.73
CA LYS A 73 -19.27 -19.02 -19.43
C LYS A 73 -20.17 -17.87 -18.95
N LYS A 74 -21.21 -17.59 -19.74
CA LYS A 74 -22.25 -16.60 -19.44
C LYS A 74 -22.88 -16.92 -18.08
N GLN A 75 -22.67 -16.09 -17.07
CA GLN A 75 -23.53 -16.10 -15.88
C GLN A 75 -24.91 -15.61 -16.31
N ARG A 76 -25.92 -16.48 -16.21
CA ARG A 76 -27.32 -16.14 -16.51
C ARG A 76 -27.83 -15.21 -15.41
N LEU A 77 -28.23 -13.99 -15.77
CA LEU A 77 -29.08 -13.16 -14.93
C LEU A 77 -30.50 -13.73 -14.99
N THR A 78 -30.99 -14.28 -13.88
CA THR A 78 -32.40 -14.64 -13.73
C THR A 78 -33.15 -13.45 -13.13
N THR A 79 -33.87 -12.71 -13.98
CA THR A 79 -34.96 -11.83 -13.54
C THR A 79 -36.16 -12.73 -13.21
N VAL A 80 -36.66 -12.65 -11.98
CA VAL A 80 -37.89 -13.33 -11.52
C VAL A 80 -39.03 -12.28 -11.55
N PRO A 81 -40.25 -12.65 -11.99
CA PRO A 81 -41.38 -11.74 -12.23
C PRO A 81 -41.90 -10.99 -11.01
#